data_AF-A0A8X6H3B7-F1
#
_entry.id   AF-A0A8X6H3B7-F1
#
_cell.length_a   1.000
_cell.length_b   1.000
_cell.length_c   1.000
_cell.angle_alpha   90.00
_cell.angle_beta   90.00
_cell.angle_gamma   90.00
#
_symmetry.space_group_name_H-M   'P 1'
#
loop_
_entity.id
_entity.type
_entity.pdbx_description
1 polymer ?
#
loop_
_entity_poly.entity_id
_entity_poly.type
_entity_poly.pdbx_seq_one_letter_code
_entity_poly.pdbx_strand_id
1 'polypeptide(L)'
;KERLSDYGYRTDENCIIEVLVSLEYMELRYLKTVFREKYKHDLGEYLSSGLRGDIQKLVAALTNKDREYFAEVDQDLAVMEAHHLYDAGLSKSWGSDQDLFITVLATRSREQLRATIAAYENVAGHIMEEAIKSEFGGNIRHALLAIVECIDNRPAFFAKQLHEALNGPGTDDKTIIRILVSRSEIDLLDIQEWYHMKYDVDLSEAIYSDTSGDYRKLLLKILNP
;
A
#
# COMPACT_ATOMS: atom_id res chain seq x y z
N LYS A 1 16.56 13.89 -19.89
CA LYS A 1 15.67 13.00 -19.13
C LYS A 1 16.14 13.09 -17.69
N GLU A 2 15.51 13.92 -16.87
CA GLU A 2 15.82 14.00 -15.45
C GLU A 2 15.21 12.77 -14.77
N ARG A 3 16.05 11.93 -14.16
CA ARG A 3 15.64 10.78 -13.35
C ARG A 3 15.57 11.20 -11.89
N LEU A 4 14.77 10.50 -11.09
CA LEU A 4 14.74 10.69 -9.63
C LEU A 4 16.14 10.56 -8.99
N SER A 5 17.00 9.70 -9.55
CA SER A 5 18.39 9.52 -9.14
C SER A 5 19.27 10.76 -9.36
N ASP A 6 18.90 11.62 -10.30
CA ASP A 6 19.75 12.75 -10.75
C ASP A 6 19.73 13.90 -9.75
N TYR A 7 18.79 13.89 -8.79
CA TYR A 7 18.68 14.87 -7.71
C TYR A 7 19.34 14.43 -6.40
N GLY A 8 19.97 13.25 -6.34
CA GLY A 8 20.66 12.77 -5.13
C GLY A 8 19.77 12.48 -3.92
N TYR A 9 18.44 12.59 -4.06
CA TYR A 9 17.48 12.20 -3.03
C TYR A 9 17.26 10.69 -3.08
N ARG A 10 17.33 10.04 -1.91
CA ARG A 10 16.89 8.65 -1.76
C ARG A 10 15.38 8.60 -2.05
N THR A 11 14.98 7.74 -3.00
CA THR A 11 13.57 7.51 -3.30
C THR A 11 12.86 6.95 -2.08
N ASP A 12 11.74 7.57 -1.71
CA ASP A 12 10.89 7.13 -0.61
C ASP A 12 9.93 6.04 -1.12
N GLU A 13 10.41 4.80 -1.12
CA GLU A 13 9.67 3.64 -1.61
C GLU A 13 8.39 3.41 -0.80
N ASN A 14 8.42 3.65 0.52
CA ASN A 14 7.28 3.46 1.40
C ASN A 14 6.15 4.43 1.05
N CYS A 15 6.48 5.71 0.82
CA CYS A 15 5.50 6.70 0.37
C CYS A 15 4.88 6.34 -0.99
N ILE A 16 5.70 5.89 -1.96
CA ILE A 16 5.20 5.47 -3.26
C ILE A 16 4.20 4.31 -3.10
N ILE A 17 4.56 3.30 -2.31
CA ILE A 17 3.69 2.16 -2.07
C ILE A 17 2.41 2.58 -1.35
N GLU A 18 2.48 3.26 -0.20
CA GLU A 18 1.32 3.69 0.58
C GLU A 18 0.29 4.44 -0.28
N VAL A 19 0.77 5.35 -1.13
CA VAL A 19 -0.09 6.08 -2.07
C VAL A 19 -0.66 5.13 -3.12
N LEU A 20 0.17 4.37 -3.84
CA LEU A 20 -0.30 3.55 -4.96
C LEU A 20 -1.22 2.38 -4.56
N VAL A 21 -1.07 1.84 -3.36
CA VAL A 21 -1.93 0.74 -2.88
C VAL A 21 -3.30 1.25 -2.44
N SER A 22 -3.35 2.44 -1.85
CA SER A 22 -4.60 3.03 -1.33
C SER A 22 -5.48 3.70 -2.37
N LEU A 23 -4.90 4.12 -3.51
CA LEU A 23 -5.66 4.72 -4.63
C LEU A 23 -6.59 3.71 -5.30
N GLU A 24 -7.83 4.13 -5.51
CA GLU A 24 -8.80 3.47 -6.37
C GLU A 24 -8.51 3.74 -7.84
N TYR A 25 -9.14 2.96 -8.73
CA TYR A 25 -8.90 3.03 -10.18
C TYR A 25 -9.04 4.47 -10.73
N MET A 26 -10.13 5.15 -10.36
CA MET A 26 -10.40 6.51 -10.84
C MET A 26 -9.43 7.53 -10.24
N GLU A 27 -9.03 7.37 -8.98
CA GLU A 27 -8.07 8.25 -8.31
C GLU A 27 -6.67 8.12 -8.95
N LEU A 28 -6.21 6.89 -9.22
CA LEU A 28 -4.95 6.65 -9.93
C LEU A 28 -4.97 7.25 -11.34
N ARG A 29 -6.08 7.10 -12.08
CA ARG A 29 -6.22 7.71 -13.41
C ARG A 29 -6.17 9.23 -13.35
N TYR A 30 -6.86 9.84 -12.38
CA TYR A 30 -6.82 11.27 -12.17
C TYR A 30 -5.41 11.75 -11.82
N LEU A 31 -4.73 11.08 -10.88
CA LEU A 31 -3.36 11.38 -10.50
C LEU A 31 -2.42 11.31 -11.71
N LYS A 32 -2.54 10.27 -12.55
CA LYS A 32 -1.72 10.14 -13.78
C LYS A 32 -1.95 11.30 -14.76
N THR A 33 -3.20 11.74 -14.93
CA THR A 33 -3.54 12.87 -15.79
C THR A 33 -2.91 14.16 -15.26
N VAL A 34 -3.16 14.50 -14.00
CA VAL A 34 -2.63 15.73 -13.37
C VAL A 34 -1.10 15.72 -13.33
N PHE A 35 -0.49 14.58 -13.01
CA PHE A 35 0.97 14.44 -13.00
C PHE A 35 1.57 14.69 -14.38
N ARG A 36 0.97 14.13 -15.43
CA ARG A 36 1.39 14.35 -16.82
C ARG A 36 1.24 15.80 -17.25
N GLU A 37 0.13 16.44 -16.88
CA GLU A 37 -0.11 17.85 -17.20
C GLU A 37 0.91 18.78 -16.52
N LYS A 38 1.19 18.53 -15.24
CA LYS A 38 2.06 19.37 -14.40
C LYS A 38 3.54 19.15 -14.69
N TYR A 39 3.98 17.90 -14.78
CA TYR A 39 5.39 17.53 -14.85
C TYR A 39 5.83 17.07 -16.25
N LYS A 40 4.91 16.93 -17.21
CA LYS A 40 5.20 16.48 -18.57
C LYS A 40 5.86 15.10 -18.64
N HIS A 41 5.62 14.27 -17.62
CA HIS A 41 6.10 12.90 -17.50
C HIS A 41 4.94 11.93 -17.28
N ASP A 42 5.08 10.69 -17.76
CA ASP A 42 4.18 9.62 -17.33
C ASP A 42 4.53 9.20 -15.89
N LEU A 43 3.53 9.13 -15.01
CA LEU A 43 3.74 8.80 -13.60
C LEU A 43 4.42 7.45 -13.42
N GLY A 44 3.96 6.41 -14.14
CA GLY A 44 4.46 5.06 -13.96
C GLY A 44 5.91 4.93 -14.43
N GLU A 45 6.22 5.48 -15.61
CA GLU A 45 7.60 5.54 -16.11
C GLU A 45 8.50 6.36 -15.20
N TYR A 46 8.02 7.50 -14.69
CA TYR A 46 8.78 8.39 -13.82
C TYR A 46 9.14 7.71 -12.51
N LEU A 47 8.15 7.16 -11.79
CA LEU A 47 8.38 6.45 -10.53
C LEU A 47 9.28 5.24 -10.74
N SER A 48 9.00 4.42 -11.76
CA SER A 48 9.80 3.21 -12.05
C SER A 48 11.24 3.55 -12.41
N SER A 49 11.53 4.72 -13.00
CA SER A 49 12.89 5.12 -13.35
C SER A 49 13.81 5.36 -12.14
N GLY A 50 13.24 5.63 -10.96
CA GLY A 50 13.97 5.81 -9.71
C GLY A 50 14.16 4.53 -8.89
N LEU A 51 13.50 3.44 -9.29
CA LEU A 51 13.43 2.19 -8.54
C LEU A 51 14.24 1.09 -9.23
N ARG A 52 14.51 0.00 -8.51
CA ARG A 52 15.21 -1.18 -9.04
C ARG A 52 14.58 -2.48 -8.53
N GLY A 53 14.87 -3.58 -9.23
CA GLY A 53 14.47 -4.93 -8.81
C GLY A 53 12.95 -5.09 -8.71
N ASP A 54 12.49 -5.86 -7.75
CA ASP A 54 11.09 -6.24 -7.63
C ASP A 54 10.17 -5.07 -7.24
N ILE A 55 10.69 -4.08 -6.49
CA ILE A 55 9.94 -2.85 -6.21
C ILE A 55 9.67 -2.06 -7.49
N GLN A 56 10.63 -2.01 -8.43
CA GLN A 56 10.41 -1.38 -9.72
C GLN A 56 9.34 -2.10 -10.52
N LYS A 57 9.40 -3.45 -10.57
CA LYS A 57 8.38 -4.26 -11.25
C LYS A 57 6.99 -4.03 -10.63
N LEU A 58 6.92 -4.02 -9.31
CA LEU A 58 5.69 -3.81 -8.57
C LEU A 58 5.08 -2.44 -8.86
N VAL A 59 5.87 -1.37 -8.76
CA VAL A 59 5.39 0.00 -9.04
C VAL A 59 4.98 0.17 -10.50
N ALA A 60 5.71 -0.44 -11.43
CA ALA A 60 5.31 -0.46 -12.84
C ALA A 60 3.96 -1.17 -13.03
N ALA A 61 3.74 -2.30 -12.35
CA ALA A 61 2.47 -3.04 -12.40
C ALA A 61 1.32 -2.25 -11.75
N LEU A 62 1.52 -1.71 -10.54
CA LEU A 62 0.51 -0.93 -9.81
C LEU A 62 0.07 0.32 -10.56
N THR A 63 0.95 0.89 -11.38
CA THR A 63 0.67 2.10 -12.18
C THR A 63 0.21 1.78 -13.60
N ASN A 64 0.23 0.52 -14.04
CA ASN A 64 -0.23 0.16 -15.36
C ASN A 64 -1.76 0.38 -15.51
N LYS A 65 -2.20 0.71 -16.72
CA LYS A 65 -3.49 1.37 -17.01
C LYS A 65 -4.73 0.49 -16.81
N ASP A 66 -4.55 -0.79 -16.49
CA ASP A 66 -5.59 -1.80 -16.63
C ASP A 66 -5.88 -2.54 -15.31
N ARG A 67 -5.86 -1.85 -14.15
CA ARG A 67 -6.60 -2.41 -13.01
C ARG A 67 -8.07 -2.47 -13.43
N GLU A 68 -8.56 -3.68 -13.68
CA GLU A 68 -9.86 -3.96 -14.26
C GLU A 68 -10.95 -3.25 -13.46
N TYR A 69 -11.52 -2.18 -14.03
CA TYR A 69 -12.46 -1.30 -13.32
C TYR A 69 -13.79 -2.01 -13.02
N PHE A 70 -14.12 -3.09 -13.74
CA PHE A 70 -15.36 -3.85 -13.61
C PHE A 70 -15.23 -5.27 -14.20
N ALA A 71 -14.37 -6.11 -13.64
CA ALA A 71 -14.50 -7.55 -13.86
C ALA A 71 -15.44 -8.10 -12.80
N GLU A 72 -16.48 -8.83 -13.20
CA GLU A 72 -17.16 -9.73 -12.27
C GLU A 72 -16.10 -10.63 -11.63
N VAL A 73 -16.26 -10.92 -10.33
CA VAL A 73 -15.28 -11.76 -9.62
C VAL A 73 -15.34 -13.16 -10.21
N ASP A 74 -14.24 -13.60 -10.79
CA ASP A 74 -14.04 -14.95 -11.29
C ASP A 74 -13.53 -15.83 -10.13
N GLN A 75 -14.45 -16.62 -9.56
CA GLN A 75 -14.17 -17.49 -8.43
C GLN A 75 -13.24 -18.65 -8.81
N ASP A 76 -13.34 -19.15 -10.05
CA ASP A 76 -12.48 -20.24 -10.52
C ASP A 76 -11.05 -19.72 -10.71
N LEU A 77 -10.90 -18.50 -11.23
CA LEU A 77 -9.61 -17.80 -11.25
C LEU A 77 -9.05 -17.58 -9.85
N ALA A 78 -9.88 -17.14 -8.89
CA ALA A 78 -9.44 -16.91 -7.52
C ALA A 78 -8.86 -18.19 -6.88
N VAL A 79 -9.54 -19.33 -7.04
CA VAL A 79 -9.07 -20.63 -6.55
C VAL A 79 -7.83 -21.10 -7.29
N MET A 80 -7.77 -20.95 -8.61
CA MET A 80 -6.61 -21.29 -9.42
C MET A 80 -5.37 -20.48 -9.01
N GLU A 81 -5.52 -19.16 -8.86
CA GLU A 81 -4.44 -18.27 -8.42
C GLU A 81 -4.01 -18.59 -6.98
N ALA A 82 -4.94 -18.90 -6.09
CA ALA A 82 -4.63 -19.34 -4.73
C ALA A 82 -3.73 -20.58 -4.72
N HIS A 83 -4.05 -21.61 -5.53
CA HIS A 83 -3.19 -22.78 -5.69
C HIS A 83 -1.82 -22.42 -6.24
N HIS A 84 -1.76 -21.63 -7.31
CA HIS A 84 -0.48 -21.23 -7.90
C HIS A 84 0.37 -20.39 -6.93
N LEU A 85 -0.22 -19.49 -6.15
CA LEU A 85 0.47 -18.70 -5.13
C LEU A 85 0.99 -19.59 -3.99
N TYR A 86 0.21 -20.60 -3.58
CA TYR A 86 0.64 -21.55 -2.57
C TYR A 86 1.82 -22.38 -3.06
N ASP A 87 1.71 -22.96 -4.26
CA ASP A 87 2.79 -23.73 -4.88
C ASP A 87 4.05 -22.89 -5.08
N ALA A 88 3.90 -21.66 -5.54
CA ALA A 88 4.97 -20.68 -5.71
C ALA A 88 5.67 -20.35 -4.38
N GLY A 89 4.92 -20.26 -3.28
CA GLY A 89 5.49 -20.07 -1.93
C GLY A 89 6.20 -21.31 -1.39
N LEU A 90 5.85 -22.51 -1.87
CA LEU A 90 6.52 -23.76 -1.49
C LEU A 90 7.76 -24.04 -2.35
N SER A 91 7.79 -23.58 -3.59
CA SER A 91 8.92 -23.81 -4.48
C SER A 91 10.11 -22.95 -4.07
N LYS A 92 11.24 -23.61 -3.77
CA LYS A 92 12.53 -22.94 -3.53
C LYS A 92 13.14 -22.34 -4.80
N SER A 93 12.35 -22.10 -5.84
CA SER A 93 12.79 -21.65 -7.15
C SER A 93 12.92 -20.14 -7.16
N TRP A 94 14.15 -19.64 -6.98
CA TRP A 94 14.40 -18.21 -6.90
C TRP A 94 14.00 -17.49 -8.21
N GLY A 95 13.04 -16.56 -8.12
CA GLY A 95 12.73 -15.56 -9.15
C GLY A 95 11.39 -15.72 -9.88
N SER A 96 11.01 -16.94 -10.30
CA SER A 96 9.75 -17.16 -11.06
C SER A 96 8.50 -16.95 -10.18
N ASP A 97 8.63 -17.28 -8.91
CA ASP A 97 7.53 -17.30 -7.95
C ASP A 97 7.21 -15.90 -7.41
N GLN A 98 8.24 -15.05 -7.31
CA GLN A 98 8.11 -13.64 -6.92
C GLN A 98 7.33 -12.83 -7.97
N ASP A 99 7.53 -13.13 -9.26
CA ASP A 99 6.82 -12.49 -10.35
C ASP A 99 5.31 -12.82 -10.35
N LEU A 100 4.91 -14.01 -9.87
CA LEU A 100 3.50 -14.37 -9.71
C LEU A 100 2.84 -13.54 -8.60
N PHE A 101 3.45 -13.46 -7.41
CA PHE A 101 2.93 -12.64 -6.30
C PHE A 101 2.76 -11.18 -6.73
N ILE A 102 3.78 -10.61 -7.38
CA ILE A 102 3.73 -9.22 -7.88
C ILE A 102 2.61 -9.07 -8.92
N THR A 103 2.49 -10.02 -9.86
CA THR A 103 1.47 -9.95 -10.92
C THR A 103 0.06 -9.99 -10.32
N VAL A 104 -0.24 -10.98 -9.48
CA VAL A 104 -1.58 -11.12 -8.90
C VAL A 104 -1.92 -9.92 -8.00
N LEU A 105 -1.04 -9.57 -7.05
CA LEU A 105 -1.31 -8.52 -6.07
C LEU A 105 -1.37 -7.11 -6.70
N ALA A 106 -0.68 -6.86 -7.81
CA ALA A 106 -0.60 -5.52 -8.40
C ALA A 106 -1.60 -5.24 -9.51
N THR A 107 -2.11 -6.28 -10.18
CA THR A 107 -2.88 -6.13 -11.44
C THR A 107 -4.35 -6.45 -11.31
N ARG A 108 -4.75 -7.28 -10.33
CA ARG A 108 -6.15 -7.65 -10.13
C ARG A 108 -6.99 -6.48 -9.64
N SER A 109 -8.29 -6.52 -9.96
CA SER A 109 -9.27 -5.65 -9.32
C SER A 109 -9.28 -5.92 -7.81
N ARG A 110 -9.74 -4.95 -7.02
CA ARG A 110 -9.73 -5.13 -5.55
C ARG A 110 -10.64 -6.27 -5.13
N GLU A 111 -11.77 -6.42 -5.81
CA GLU A 111 -12.77 -7.45 -5.58
C GLU A 111 -12.24 -8.83 -5.94
N GLN A 112 -11.58 -8.96 -7.09
CA GLN A 112 -10.92 -10.22 -7.47
C GLN A 112 -9.80 -10.56 -6.50
N LEU A 113 -8.99 -9.57 -6.11
CA LEU A 113 -7.88 -9.79 -5.20
C LEU A 113 -8.35 -10.24 -3.81
N ARG A 114 -9.46 -9.69 -3.30
CA ARG A 114 -10.11 -10.18 -2.07
C ARG A 114 -10.53 -11.65 -2.20
N ALA A 115 -11.12 -12.03 -3.33
CA ALA A 115 -11.50 -13.41 -3.57
C ALA A 115 -10.28 -14.34 -3.63
N THR A 116 -9.20 -13.92 -4.30
CA THR A 116 -7.96 -14.68 -4.37
C THR A 116 -7.30 -14.82 -2.98
N ILE A 117 -7.28 -13.76 -2.16
CA ILE A 117 -6.75 -13.79 -0.78
C ILE A 117 -7.58 -14.74 0.09
N ALA A 118 -8.91 -14.67 0.02
CA ALA A 118 -9.79 -15.57 0.76
C ALA A 118 -9.65 -17.03 0.30
N ALA A 119 -9.52 -17.27 -1.00
CA ALA A 119 -9.26 -18.60 -1.54
C ALA A 119 -7.89 -19.15 -1.10
N TYR A 120 -6.87 -18.28 -1.01
CA TYR A 120 -5.53 -18.65 -0.55
C TYR A 120 -5.56 -19.25 0.85
N GLU A 121 -6.24 -18.62 1.81
CA GLU A 121 -6.32 -19.13 3.18
C GLU A 121 -6.93 -20.54 3.24
N ASN A 122 -7.97 -20.79 2.43
CA ASN A 122 -8.61 -22.11 2.33
C ASN A 122 -7.67 -23.18 1.73
N VAL A 123 -6.84 -22.81 0.76
CA VAL A 123 -5.89 -23.73 0.09
C VAL A 123 -4.66 -23.99 0.97
N ALA A 124 -4.10 -22.94 1.55
CA ALA A 124 -2.81 -22.96 2.22
C ALA A 124 -2.91 -23.33 3.71
N GLY A 125 -4.08 -23.16 4.32
CA GLY A 125 -4.31 -23.36 5.76
C GLY A 125 -3.67 -22.30 6.66
N HIS A 126 -3.21 -21.20 6.07
CA HIS A 126 -2.67 -20.02 6.75
C HIS A 126 -2.88 -18.78 5.87
N ILE A 127 -2.83 -17.60 6.47
CA ILE A 127 -3.10 -16.34 5.78
C ILE A 127 -1.94 -15.92 4.88
N MET A 128 -2.24 -15.17 3.82
CA MET A 128 -1.25 -14.74 2.82
C MET A 128 -0.13 -13.88 3.42
N GLU A 129 -0.42 -13.11 4.47
CA GLU A 129 0.57 -12.29 5.16
C GLU A 129 1.67 -13.12 5.82
N GLU A 130 1.35 -14.32 6.30
CA GLU A 130 2.35 -15.25 6.87
C GLU A 130 3.26 -15.78 5.77
N ALA A 131 2.71 -16.17 4.62
CA ALA A 131 3.49 -16.59 3.45
C ALA A 131 4.37 -15.45 2.91
N ILE A 132 3.85 -14.23 2.82
CA ILE A 132 4.65 -13.06 2.40
C ILE A 132 5.81 -12.81 3.37
N LYS A 133 5.58 -12.98 4.68
CA LYS A 133 6.61 -12.81 5.71
C LYS A 133 7.69 -13.90 5.66
N SER A 134 7.34 -15.14 5.29
CA SER A 134 8.30 -16.24 5.17
C SER A 134 9.14 -16.16 3.88
N GLU A 135 8.50 -15.85 2.75
CA GLU A 135 9.12 -15.95 1.43
C GLU A 135 9.86 -14.68 1.00
N PHE A 136 9.45 -13.51 1.49
CA PHE A 136 9.99 -12.23 1.03
C PHE A 136 10.80 -11.51 2.11
N GLY A 137 11.86 -10.83 1.67
CA GLY A 137 12.70 -9.97 2.49
C GLY A 137 12.68 -8.51 2.04
N GLY A 138 13.22 -7.62 2.87
CA GLY A 138 13.46 -6.22 2.50
C GLY A 138 12.19 -5.47 2.08
N ASN A 139 12.33 -4.50 1.17
CA ASN A 139 11.25 -3.57 0.83
C ASN A 139 10.10 -4.24 0.08
N ILE A 140 10.38 -5.26 -0.74
CA ILE A 140 9.32 -5.97 -1.47
C ILE A 140 8.34 -6.66 -0.51
N ARG A 141 8.83 -7.26 0.58
CA ARG A 141 7.95 -7.80 1.64
C ARG A 141 7.01 -6.72 2.18
N HIS A 142 7.55 -5.57 2.55
CA HIS A 142 6.74 -4.46 3.09
C HIS A 142 5.69 -4.01 2.07
N ALA A 143 6.06 -3.95 0.79
CA ALA A 143 5.16 -3.52 -0.26
C ALA A 143 4.02 -4.51 -0.53
N LEU A 144 4.31 -5.81 -0.56
CA LEU A 144 3.28 -6.84 -0.72
C LEU A 144 2.34 -6.91 0.49
N LEU A 145 2.87 -6.79 1.71
CA LEU A 145 2.05 -6.70 2.92
C LEU A 145 1.14 -5.46 2.89
N ALA A 146 1.65 -4.30 2.46
CA ALA A 146 0.84 -3.09 2.35
C ALA A 146 -0.34 -3.26 1.37
N ILE A 147 -0.17 -4.02 0.28
CA ILE A 147 -1.27 -4.35 -0.63
C ILE A 147 -2.32 -5.19 0.09
N VAL A 148 -1.91 -6.31 0.70
CA VAL A 148 -2.83 -7.24 1.36
C VAL A 148 -3.58 -6.55 2.49
N GLU A 149 -2.88 -5.84 3.38
CA GLU A 149 -3.47 -5.11 4.50
C GLU A 149 -4.43 -4.01 4.04
N CYS A 150 -4.08 -3.25 3.00
CA CYS A 150 -4.96 -2.21 2.47
C CYS A 150 -6.20 -2.76 1.76
N ILE A 151 -6.10 -3.94 1.14
CA ILE A 151 -7.21 -4.61 0.47
C ILE A 151 -8.16 -5.25 1.47
N ASP A 152 -7.63 -5.88 2.51
CA ASP A 152 -8.40 -6.46 3.60
C ASP A 152 -9.16 -5.35 4.36
N ASN A 153 -8.42 -4.36 4.89
CA ASN A 153 -8.99 -3.31 5.71
C ASN A 153 -8.20 -2.01 5.62
N ARG A 154 -8.65 -1.13 4.70
CA ARG A 154 -8.00 0.15 4.42
C ARG A 154 -7.91 1.08 5.66
N PRO A 155 -8.96 1.26 6.48
CA PRO A 155 -8.83 2.02 7.72
C PRO A 155 -7.80 1.44 8.70
N ALA A 156 -7.80 0.12 8.90
CA ALA A 156 -6.83 -0.54 9.78
C ALA A 156 -5.38 -0.44 9.27
N PHE A 157 -5.19 -0.47 7.94
CA PHE A 157 -3.91 -0.22 7.30
C PHE A 157 -3.40 1.19 7.63
N PHE A 158 -4.21 2.23 7.44
CA PHE A 158 -3.78 3.61 7.76
C PHE A 158 -3.60 3.83 9.26
N ALA A 159 -4.40 3.20 10.13
CA ALA A 159 -4.19 3.22 11.57
C ALA A 159 -2.83 2.64 11.94
N LYS A 160 -2.42 1.53 11.31
CA LYS A 160 -1.10 0.94 11.49
C LYS A 160 0.01 1.88 11.02
N GLN A 161 -0.12 2.47 9.83
CA GLN A 161 0.87 3.43 9.30
C GLN A 161 1.03 4.65 10.22
N LEU A 162 -0.08 5.19 10.76
CA LEU A 162 -0.03 6.29 11.74
C LEU A 162 0.64 5.86 13.04
N HIS A 163 0.37 4.65 13.51
CA HIS A 163 1.00 4.15 14.72
C HIS A 163 2.51 4.02 14.58
N GLU A 164 2.97 3.45 13.46
CA GLU A 164 4.39 3.34 13.14
C GLU A 164 5.06 4.72 13.00
N ALA A 165 4.35 5.70 12.43
CA ALA A 165 4.85 7.06 12.27
C ALA A 165 4.92 7.87 13.60
N LEU A 166 4.06 7.56 14.57
CA LEU A 166 3.98 8.21 15.89
C LEU A 166 4.78 7.50 16.99
N ASN A 167 5.04 6.20 16.87
CA ASN A 167 5.72 5.39 17.90
C ASN A 167 7.07 4.83 17.45
N GLY A 168 7.58 5.29 16.29
CA GLY A 168 8.90 4.96 15.78
C GLY A 168 10.04 5.73 16.49
N PRO A 169 11.31 5.42 16.19
CA PRO A 169 12.44 6.24 16.60
C PRO A 169 12.38 7.62 15.91
N GLY A 170 11.84 8.60 16.63
CA GLY A 170 11.48 9.91 16.10
C GLY A 170 10.13 9.87 15.38
N THR A 171 9.63 11.07 15.04
CA THR A 171 8.31 11.25 14.40
C THR A 171 8.45 11.31 12.89
N ASP A 172 7.68 10.49 12.14
CA ASP A 172 7.56 10.62 10.69
C ASP A 172 6.44 11.61 10.33
N ASP A 173 6.76 12.90 10.46
CA ASP A 173 5.84 14.00 10.16
C ASP A 173 5.28 13.96 8.75
N LYS A 174 6.05 13.47 7.77
CA LYS A 174 5.61 13.41 6.37
C LYS A 174 4.47 12.41 6.20
N THR A 175 4.56 11.27 6.88
CA THR A 175 3.53 10.24 6.86
C THR A 175 2.29 10.68 7.64
N ILE A 176 2.47 11.27 8.83
CA ILE A 176 1.35 11.80 9.63
C ILE A 176 0.56 12.85 8.84
N ILE A 177 1.24 13.85 8.28
CA ILE A 177 0.59 14.92 7.50
C ILE A 177 -0.11 14.32 6.28
N ARG A 178 0.57 13.44 5.53
CA ARG A 178 0.03 12.84 4.31
C ARG A 178 -1.24 12.05 4.60
N ILE A 179 -1.25 11.20 5.62
CA ILE A 179 -2.43 10.39 5.97
C ILE A 179 -3.55 11.28 6.50
N LEU A 180 -3.29 12.13 7.50
CA LEU A 180 -4.35 12.96 8.09
C LEU A 180 -5.02 13.88 7.06
N VAL A 181 -4.24 14.50 6.16
CA VAL A 181 -4.79 15.38 5.12
C VAL A 181 -5.47 14.58 3.99
N SER A 182 -4.87 13.48 3.53
CA SER A 182 -5.45 12.73 2.40
C SER A 182 -6.69 11.92 2.79
N ARG A 183 -6.86 11.60 4.07
CA ARG A 183 -7.97 10.76 4.58
C ARG A 183 -9.05 11.55 5.32
N SER A 184 -8.83 12.82 5.64
CA SER A 184 -9.73 13.66 6.46
C SER A 184 -11.18 13.67 5.99
N GLU A 185 -11.39 13.66 4.67
CA GLU A 185 -12.72 13.72 4.05
C GLU A 185 -13.17 12.37 3.46
N ILE A 186 -12.48 11.27 3.80
CA ILE A 186 -12.75 9.95 3.23
C ILE A 186 -13.14 8.94 4.30
N ASP A 187 -12.22 8.59 5.21
CA ASP A 187 -12.41 7.54 6.22
C ASP A 187 -11.62 7.78 7.51
N LEU A 188 -11.27 9.04 7.82
CA LEU A 188 -10.49 9.37 9.02
C LEU A 188 -11.20 9.02 10.34
N LEU A 189 -12.53 8.98 10.37
CA LEU A 189 -13.27 8.51 11.54
C LEU A 189 -13.08 7.00 11.74
N ASP A 190 -13.22 6.20 10.69
CA ASP A 190 -12.98 4.74 10.76
C ASP A 190 -11.52 4.44 11.13
N ILE A 191 -10.56 5.23 10.62
CA ILE A 191 -9.14 5.11 10.98
C ILE A 191 -8.94 5.34 12.49
N GLN A 192 -9.63 6.32 13.08
CA GLN A 192 -9.58 6.58 14.52
C GLN A 192 -10.12 5.40 15.33
N GLU A 193 -11.25 4.83 14.93
CA GLU A 193 -11.84 3.66 15.59
C GLU A 193 -10.90 2.46 15.51
N TRP A 194 -10.35 2.15 14.34
CA TRP A 194 -9.39 1.06 14.17
C TRP A 194 -8.09 1.27 14.94
N TYR A 195 -7.62 2.52 15.04
CA TYR A 195 -6.45 2.86 15.84
C TYR A 195 -6.69 2.54 17.31
N HIS A 196 -7.82 3.01 17.87
CA HIS A 196 -8.19 2.74 19.26
C HIS A 196 -8.35 1.24 19.51
N MET A 197 -9.11 0.53 18.66
CA MET A 197 -9.33 -0.91 18.80
C MET A 197 -8.04 -1.73 18.79
N LYS A 198 -7.04 -1.31 18.02
CA LYS A 198 -5.79 -2.06 17.84
C LYS A 198 -4.71 -1.71 18.85
N TYR A 199 -4.65 -0.46 19.29
CA TYR A 199 -3.54 0.07 20.11
C TYR A 199 -3.95 0.50 21.52
N ASP A 200 -5.24 0.44 21.86
CA ASP A 200 -5.78 0.80 23.18
C ASP A 200 -5.42 2.24 23.61
N VAL A 201 -5.27 3.13 22.62
CA VAL A 201 -4.96 4.55 22.78
C VAL A 201 -5.70 5.33 21.70
N ASP A 202 -6.26 6.49 22.06
CA ASP A 202 -6.89 7.36 21.07
C ASP A 202 -5.83 7.98 20.14
N LEU A 203 -6.10 8.01 18.83
CA LEU A 203 -5.20 8.64 17.86
C LEU A 203 -4.93 10.12 18.21
N SER A 204 -5.91 10.81 18.79
CA SER A 204 -5.74 12.19 19.27
C SER A 204 -4.73 12.30 20.42
N GLU A 205 -4.71 11.33 21.33
CA GLU A 205 -3.76 11.26 22.43
C GLU A 205 -2.36 10.95 21.91
N ALA A 206 -2.23 9.99 20.99
CA ALA A 206 -0.96 9.65 20.37
C ALA A 206 -0.34 10.84 19.61
N ILE A 207 -1.14 11.59 18.86
CA ILE A 207 -0.69 12.84 18.20
C ILE A 207 -0.28 13.88 19.24
N TYR A 208 -1.04 14.02 20.33
CA TYR A 208 -0.73 14.97 21.38
C TYR A 208 0.58 14.63 22.10
N SER A 209 0.87 13.35 22.33
CA SER A 209 2.11 12.92 22.99
C SER A 209 3.35 13.15 22.12
N ASP A 210 3.25 12.91 20.82
CA ASP A 210 4.43 12.83 19.95
C ASP A 210 4.75 14.14 19.18
N THR A 211 3.75 15.00 18.96
CA THR A 211 3.93 16.28 18.24
C THR A 211 3.90 17.47 19.19
N SER A 212 4.23 18.72 18.77
CA SER A 212 4.13 19.90 19.66
C SER A 212 3.80 21.21 18.93
N GLY A 213 3.58 22.29 19.69
CA GLY A 213 3.40 23.64 19.15
C GLY A 213 2.17 23.78 18.25
N ASP A 214 2.24 24.69 17.28
CA ASP A 214 1.14 24.96 16.35
C ASP A 214 0.92 23.80 15.36
N TYR A 215 1.97 23.02 15.09
CA TYR A 215 1.87 21.79 14.31
C TYR A 215 0.89 20.79 14.95
N ARG A 216 1.05 20.49 16.25
CA ARG A 216 0.10 19.65 17.00
C ARG A 216 -1.33 20.18 16.90
N LYS A 217 -1.52 21.49 17.12
CA LYS A 217 -2.85 22.12 17.07
C LYS A 217 -3.50 21.92 15.70
N LEU A 218 -2.73 22.07 14.64
CA LEU A 218 -3.22 21.85 13.27
C LEU A 218 -3.62 20.39 13.04
N LEU A 219 -2.78 19.43 13.43
CA LEU A 219 -3.10 18.01 13.28
C LEU A 219 -4.37 17.61 14.02
N LEU A 220 -4.50 18.03 15.28
CA LEU A 220 -5.70 17.76 16.08
C LEU A 220 -6.96 18.42 15.50
N LYS A 221 -6.81 19.58 14.84
CA LYS A 221 -7.92 20.25 14.15
C LYS A 221 -8.33 19.55 12.85
N ILE A 222 -7.39 18.92 12.14
CA ILE A 222 -7.71 18.07 10.99
C ILE A 222 -8.39 16.78 11.46
N LEU A 223 -7.92 16.19 12.56
CA LEU A 223 -8.48 14.98 13.13
C LEU A 223 -9.92 15.16 13.62
N ASN A 224 -10.23 16.34 14.17
CA ASN A 224 -11.53 16.74 14.69
C ASN A 224 -11.97 18.08 14.05
N PRO A 225 -12.47 18.07 12.80
CA PRO A 225 -12.82 19.28 12.05
C PRO A 225 -13.84 20.18 12.76
#